data_AF-A0A955PZZ7-F1
#
_entry.id   AF-A0A955PZZ7-F1
#
_cell.length_a   1.000
_cell.length_b   1.000
_cell.length_c   1.000
_cell.angle_alpha   90.00
_cell.angle_beta   90.00
_cell.angle_gamma   90.00
#
_symmetry.space_group_name_H-M   'P 1'
#
loop_
_entity.id
_entity.type
_entity.pdbx_description
1 polymer ?
#
loop_
_entity_poly.entity_id
_entity_poly.type
_entity_poly.pdbx_seq_one_letter_code
_entity_poly.pdbx_strand_id
1 'polypeptide(L)' 'KDNTYFAKIHLLFGDSEFTVDSRPSDAIAVALRTDAPIFASGEVLHKQNSEELERWLENLKPEDFGKSDV' A
#
# COMPACT_ATOMS: atom_id res chain seq x y z
N LYS A 1 17.59 8.05 10.52
CA LYS A 1 16.45 7.39 11.19
C LYS A 1 15.20 7.48 10.30
N ASP A 2 15.39 7.56 8.97
CA ASP A 2 14.49 8.26 8.04
C ASP A 2 14.02 7.38 6.87
N ASN A 3 13.90 6.08 7.11
CA ASN A 3 13.48 5.09 6.10
C ASN A 3 12.22 4.32 6.51
N THR A 4 11.46 4.87 7.45
CA THR A 4 10.19 4.29 7.91
C THR A 4 9.05 4.95 7.16
N TYR A 5 8.34 4.16 6.37
CA TYR A 5 7.10 4.58 5.71
C TYR A 5 5.92 4.35 6.65
N PHE A 6 4.93 5.24 6.57
CA PHE A 6 3.69 5.19 7.34
C PHE A 6 2.51 5.11 6.39
N ALA A 7 1.43 4.46 6.82
CA ALA A 7 0.19 4.37 6.07
C ALA A 7 -1.02 4.63 6.96
N LYS A 8 -2.15 4.96 6.32
CA LYS A 8 -3.44 5.12 6.98
C LYS A 8 -4.48 4.33 6.20
N ILE A 9 -5.37 3.68 6.93
CA ILE A 9 -6.55 3.01 6.36
C ILE A 9 -7.74 3.92 6.62
N HIS A 10 -8.42 4.31 5.54
CA HIS A 10 -9.65 5.09 5.60
C HIS A 10 -10.85 4.15 5.52
N LEU A 11 -11.73 4.22 6.50
CA LEU A 11 -12.92 3.38 6.61
C LEU A 11 -14.16 4.24 6.57
N LEU A 12 -15.19 3.77 5.87
CA LEU A 12 -16.52 4.36 5.86
C LEU A 12 -17.47 3.42 6.60
N PHE A 13 -18.16 3.91 7.62
CA PHE A 13 -19.19 3.16 8.34
C PHE A 13 -20.45 4.01 8.46
N GLY A 14 -21.47 3.67 7.67
CA GLY A 14 -22.61 4.55 7.45
C GLY A 14 -22.15 5.86 6.82
N ASP A 15 -22.53 6.99 7.42
CA ASP A 15 -22.10 8.33 6.99
C ASP A 15 -20.85 8.84 7.73
N SER A 16 -20.17 7.97 8.49
CA SER A 16 -19.01 8.34 9.31
C SER A 16 -17.71 7.82 8.72
N GLU A 17 -16.72 8.70 8.62
CA GLU A 17 -15.36 8.38 8.19
C GLU A 17 -14.44 8.15 9.39
N PHE A 18 -13.64 7.09 9.33
CA PHE A 18 -12.64 6.74 10.33
C PHE A 18 -11.27 6.59 9.67
N THR A 19 -10.23 6.95 10.39
CA THR A 19 -8.84 6.79 9.94
C THR A 19 -8.07 6.00 10.97
N VAL A 20 -7.39 4.94 10.53
CA VAL A 20 -6.58 4.07 11.38
C VAL A 20 -5.14 4.12 10.92
N ASP A 21 -4.22 4.47 11.82
CA ASP A 21 -2.79 4.40 11.55
C ASP A 21 -2.35 2.94 11.36
N SER A 22 -1.54 2.70 10.34
CA SER A 22 -1.13 1.35 9.97
C SER A 22 0.30 1.33 9.40
N ARG A 23 0.92 0.16 9.42
CA ARG A 23 2.14 -0.06 8.64
C ARG A 23 1.76 -0.24 7.16
N PRO A 24 2.59 0.20 6.21
CA PRO A 24 2.29 0.05 4.78
C PRO A 24 1.96 -1.38 4.34
N SER A 25 2.66 -2.39 4.87
CA SER A 25 2.39 -3.80 4.55
C SER A 25 0.97 -4.24 4.89
N ASP A 26 0.46 -3.80 6.04
CA ASP A 26 -0.87 -4.18 6.53
C ASP A 26 -1.95 -3.44 5.73
N ALA A 27 -1.75 -2.15 5.43
CA ALA A 27 -2.66 -1.37 4.60
C ALA A 27 -2.78 -1.92 3.17
N ILE A 28 -1.66 -2.30 2.54
CA ILE A 28 -1.65 -2.94 1.22
C ILE A 28 -2.39 -4.28 1.28
N ALA A 29 -2.13 -5.11 2.28
CA ALA A 29 -2.79 -6.41 2.41
C ALA A 29 -4.31 -6.29 2.58
N VAL A 30 -4.79 -5.31 3.34
CA VAL A 30 -6.24 -5.04 3.47
C VAL A 30 -6.81 -4.57 2.15
N ALA A 31 -6.16 -3.62 1.48
CA ALA A 31 -6.63 -3.08 0.21
C ALA A 31 -6.75 -4.17 -0.86
N LEU A 32 -5.76 -5.05 -1.00
CA LEU A 32 -5.79 -6.17 -1.94
C LEU A 32 -6.92 -7.18 -1.64
N ARG A 33 -7.21 -7.45 -0.36
CA ARG A 33 -8.30 -8.38 0.01
C ARG A 33 -9.69 -7.80 -0.16
N THR A 34 -9.81 -6.47 -0.13
CA THR A 34 -11.10 -5.76 -0.17
C THR A 34 -11.35 -5.03 -1.47
N ASP A 35 -10.43 -5.14 -2.44
CA ASP A 35 -10.43 -4.37 -3.69
C ASP A 35 -10.52 -2.85 -3.46
N ALA A 36 -9.92 -2.38 -2.35
CA ALA A 36 -9.92 -0.96 -2.01
C ALA A 36 -8.80 -0.22 -2.74
N PRO A 37 -9.01 1.04 -3.15
CA PRO A 37 -8.00 1.83 -3.84
C PRO A 37 -6.82 2.14 -2.91
N ILE A 38 -5.60 2.11 -3.46
CA ILE A 38 -4.36 2.46 -2.76
C ILE A 38 -3.85 3.80 -3.30
N PHE A 39 -3.49 4.69 -2.39
CA PHE A 39 -2.89 5.99 -2.71
C PHE A 39 -1.53 6.11 -2.01
N ALA A 40 -0.57 6.72 -2.71
CA ALA A 40 0.75 7.04 -2.17
C ALA A 40 1.06 8.52 -2.42
N SER A 41 1.78 9.16 -1.51
CA SER A 41 2.22 10.54 -1.73
C SER A 41 3.27 10.60 -2.84
N GLY A 42 3.31 11.72 -3.57
CA GLY A 42 4.28 11.92 -4.64
C GLY A 42 5.73 11.74 -4.16
N GLU A 43 6.06 12.17 -2.95
CA GLU A 43 7.40 11.99 -2.37
C GLU A 43 7.81 10.53 -2.21
N VAL A 44 6.87 9.64 -1.84
CA VAL A 44 7.13 8.20 -1.73
C VAL A 44 7.41 7.61 -3.11
N LEU A 45 6.68 8.06 -4.13
CA LEU A 45 6.87 7.63 -5.52
C LEU A 45 8.17 8.17 -6.13
N HIS A 46 8.56 9.41 -5.84
CA HIS A 46 9.77 10.05 -6.37
C HIS A 46 11.06 9.62 -5.66
N LYS A 47 10.97 9.05 -4.44
CA LYS A 47 12.13 8.43 -3.77
C LYS A 47 12.63 7.19 -4.51
N GLN A 48 11.78 6.54 -5.30
CA GLN A 48 12.18 5.52 -6.25
C GLN A 48 12.42 6.21 -7.60
N ASN A 49 13.45 5.80 -8.35
CA ASN A 49 13.56 6.25 -9.73
C ASN A 49 12.28 5.79 -10.46
N SER A 50 11.52 6.69 -11.05
CA SER A 50 10.22 6.38 -11.67
C SER A 50 10.32 5.27 -12.69
N GLU A 51 11.42 5.20 -13.45
CA GLU A 51 11.69 4.13 -14.42
C GLU A 51 11.95 2.77 -13.75
N GLU A 52 12.57 2.78 -12.56
CA GLU A 52 12.84 1.57 -11.78
C GLU A 52 11.56 1.03 -11.15
N LEU A 53 10.70 1.93 -10.66
CA LEU A 53 9.40 1.59 -10.11
C LEU A 53 8.47 0.99 -11.18
N GLU A 54 8.40 1.61 -12.36
CA GLU A 54 7.60 1.09 -13.48
C GLU A 54 8.04 -0.32 -13.88
N ARG A 55 9.36 -0.53 -14.06
CA ARG A 55 9.90 -1.87 -14.37
C ARG A 55 9.61 -2.89 -13.27
N TRP A 56 9.66 -2.48 -12.01
CA TRP A 56 9.33 -3.35 -10.88
C TRP A 56 7.84 -3.73 -10.91
N LEU A 57 6.94 -2.78 -11.17
CA LEU A 57 5.50 -3.02 -11.30
C LEU A 57 5.17 -3.96 -12.47
N GLU A 58 5.84 -3.79 -13.62
CA GLU A 58 5.65 -4.64 -14.81
C GLU A 58 6.04 -6.10 -14.57
N ASN A 59 7.03 -6.35 -13.72
CA ASN A 59 7.52 -7.70 -13.43
C ASN A 59 6.87 -8.34 -12.19
N LEU A 60 5.93 -7.64 -11.56
CA LEU A 60 5.31 -8.05 -10.31
C LEU A 60 4.39 -9.26 -10.54
N LYS A 61 4.68 -10.37 -9.88
CA LYS A 61 3.89 -11.61 -9.99
C LYS A 61 2.95 -11.73 -8.79
N PRO A 62 1.81 -12.43 -8.95
CA PRO A 62 0.93 -12.75 -7.82
C PRO A 62 1.63 -13.44 -6.65
N GLU A 63 2.72 -14.16 -6.91
CA GLU A 63 3.55 -14.89 -5.93
C GLU A 63 4.39 -13.95 -5.05
N ASP A 64 4.72 -12.74 -5.52
CA ASP A 64 5.54 -11.76 -4.79
C ASP A 64 4.79 -11.11 -3.61
N PHE A 65 3.46 -11.23 -3.57
CA PHE A 65 2.61 -10.72 -2.50
C PHE A 65 2.53 -11.65 -1.28
N GLY A 66 3.29 -12.76 -1.31
CA GLY A 66 3.37 -13.74 -0.24
C GLY A 66 2.22 -14.74 -0.28
N LYS A 67 2.57 -16.02 -0.08
CA LYS A 67 1.57 -17.01 0.33
C LYS A 67 1.01 -16.56 1.69
N SER A 68 -0.31 -16.40 1.75
CA SER A 68 -0.98 -16.36 3.05
C SER A 68 -0.87 -17.77 3.61
N ASP A 69 0.13 -18.02 4.45
CA ASP A 69 0.11 -19.20 5.32
C ASP A 69 -1.02 -18.97 6.34
N VAL A 70 -2.21 -19.46 5.98
CA VAL A 70 -3.34 -19.72 6.88
C VAL A 70 -3.72 -21.18 6.71
#